data_AF-A0A1T5A9G6-F1
#
_entry.id   AF-A0A1T5A9G6-F1
#
_cell.length_a   1.000
_cell.length_b   1.000
_cell.length_c   1.000
_cell.angle_alpha   90.00
_cell.angle_beta   90.00
_cell.angle_gamma   90.00
#
_symmetry.space_group_name_H-M   'P 1'
#
loop_
_entity.id
_entity.type
_entity.pdbx_description
1 polymer ?
#
loop_
_entity_poly.entity_id
_entity_poly.type
_entity_poly.pdbx_seq_one_letter_code
_entity_poly.pdbx_strand_id
1 'polypeptide(L)'
;MARVGGSVEAFAVNWNWRSHSPRVRAEQSLADAEREINDVLAELSADGATPEQADSWIERYLDKWAAYEAAGARTANPMITGPANFPVERNRKLLATEMRRYDELSQHVKGAGAWLRRQNRIAQAKLAASDGNSGAFKSVEVDGVRVVENTEMDRIQIFFPGKPAPDEIALLKGRAFKWAPSIGAWQRQLTDNARRATQQVLAAIAKATGA
;
A
#
# COMPACT_ATOMS: atom_id res chain seq x y z
N MET A 1 8.08 19.95 8.78
CA MET A 1 9.18 20.12 9.76
C MET A 1 8.71 20.27 11.23
N ALA A 2 7.48 19.88 11.61
CA ALA A 2 6.93 20.14 12.96
C ALA A 2 6.77 18.92 13.88
N ARG A 3 7.39 17.77 13.58
CA ARG A 3 7.32 16.55 14.44
C ARG A 3 8.65 16.13 15.08
N VAL A 4 9.65 17.01 15.06
CA VAL A 4 10.86 16.88 15.91
C VAL A 4 10.86 18.07 16.86
N GLY A 5 9.97 18.04 17.86
CA GLY A 5 9.84 19.06 18.90
C GLY A 5 10.95 19.03 19.93
N GLY A 6 12.21 18.92 19.49
CA GLY A 6 13.40 19.01 20.34
C GLY A 6 14.28 20.15 19.86
N SER A 7 14.83 20.93 20.78
CA SER A 7 15.86 21.91 20.42
C SER A 7 17.06 21.20 19.79
N VAL A 8 17.83 21.91 18.95
CA VAL A 8 19.12 21.41 18.44
C VAL A 8 20.02 20.92 19.59
N GLU A 9 19.92 21.56 20.76
CA GLU A 9 20.62 21.13 21.98
C GLU A 9 20.20 19.73 22.46
N ALA A 10 18.91 19.41 22.44
CA ALA A 10 18.43 18.07 22.80
C ALA A 10 18.92 17.01 21.80
N PHE A 11 18.98 17.34 20.51
CA PHE A 11 19.49 16.45 19.48
C PHE A 11 21.02 16.29 19.55
N ALA A 12 21.75 17.35 19.92
CA ALA A 12 23.20 17.32 20.07
C ALA A 12 23.71 16.29 21.09
N VAL A 13 22.89 15.94 22.09
CA VAL A 13 23.20 14.88 23.06
C VAL A 13 23.48 13.53 22.38
N ASN A 14 22.85 13.25 21.24
CA ASN A 14 23.08 12.02 20.47
C ASN A 14 24.53 11.89 19.94
N TRP A 15 25.28 12.99 19.90
CA TRP A 15 26.63 13.05 19.34
C TRP A 15 27.73 13.05 20.41
N ASN A 16 27.38 13.13 21.70
CA ASN A 16 28.33 13.24 22.81
C ASN A 16 29.32 12.08 22.89
N TRP A 17 28.95 10.89 22.43
CA TRP A 17 29.82 9.70 22.45
C TRP A 17 30.54 9.47 21.12
N ARG A 18 30.29 10.32 20.11
CA ARG A 18 30.70 10.12 18.72
C ARG A 18 31.58 11.23 18.16
N SER A 19 31.51 12.43 18.75
CA SER A 19 32.19 13.63 18.26
C SER A 19 32.75 14.49 19.39
N HIS A 20 33.87 15.17 19.12
CA HIS A 20 34.39 16.26 19.95
C HIS A 20 33.58 17.56 19.82
N SER A 21 32.75 17.67 18.79
CA SER A 21 31.86 18.82 18.55
C SER A 21 30.43 18.33 18.33
N PRO A 22 29.71 17.94 19.40
CA PRO A 22 28.39 17.33 19.30
C PRO A 22 27.37 18.22 18.60
N ARG A 23 27.30 19.50 18.99
CA ARG A 23 26.38 20.50 18.42
C ARG A 23 26.57 20.67 16.92
N VAL A 24 27.81 20.91 16.47
CA VAL A 24 28.12 21.12 15.05
C VAL A 24 27.73 19.91 14.21
N ARG A 25 27.93 18.68 14.73
CA ARG A 25 27.52 17.46 14.03
C ARG A 25 26.01 17.29 13.98
N ALA A 26 25.32 17.68 15.04
CA ALA A 26 23.85 17.69 15.08
C ALA A 26 23.28 18.65 14.04
N GLU A 27 23.80 19.88 14.00
CA GLU A 27 23.42 20.90 13.00
C GLU A 27 23.69 20.42 11.58
N GLN A 28 24.88 19.83 11.34
CA GLN A 28 25.23 19.25 10.04
C GLN A 28 24.28 18.12 9.63
N SER A 29 23.95 17.19 10.53
CA SER A 29 23.04 16.09 10.21
C SER A 29 21.62 16.58 9.87
N LEU A 30 21.13 17.59 10.60
CA LEU A 30 19.85 18.22 10.28
C LEU A 30 19.87 18.90 8.90
N ALA A 31 20.93 19.65 8.59
CA ALA A 31 21.09 20.33 7.31
C ALA A 31 21.22 19.33 6.15
N ASP A 32 21.95 18.23 6.35
CA ASP A 32 22.10 17.17 5.35
C ASP A 32 20.75 16.46 5.09
N ALA A 33 19.98 16.20 6.15
CA ALA A 33 18.64 15.61 6.03
C ALA A 33 17.65 16.54 5.34
N GLU A 34 17.68 17.84 5.64
CA GLU A 34 16.85 18.84 4.97
C GLU A 34 17.19 18.92 3.47
N ARG A 35 18.48 18.94 3.13
CA ARG A 35 18.94 18.92 1.73
C ARG A 35 18.44 17.68 1.00
N GLU A 36 18.65 16.48 1.56
CA GLU A 36 18.21 15.23 0.94
C GLU A 36 16.69 15.17 0.75
N ILE A 37 15.91 15.64 1.73
CA ILE A 37 14.45 15.78 1.58
C ILE A 37 14.13 16.71 0.40
N ASN A 38 14.71 17.90 0.36
CA ASN A 38 14.40 18.90 -0.66
C ASN A 38 14.77 18.43 -2.07
N ASP A 39 15.92 17.75 -2.22
CA ASP A 39 16.36 17.17 -3.49
C ASP A 39 15.34 16.13 -4.00
N VAL A 40 14.93 15.19 -3.13
CA VAL A 40 13.93 14.17 -3.51
C VAL A 40 12.55 14.80 -3.78
N LEU A 41 12.15 15.81 -3.01
CA LEU A 41 10.89 16.50 -3.25
C LEU A 41 10.86 17.24 -4.58
N ALA A 42 11.99 17.82 -5.00
CA ALA A 42 12.11 18.43 -6.31
C ALA A 42 11.94 17.38 -7.42
N GLU A 43 12.58 16.21 -7.28
CA GLU A 43 12.43 15.08 -8.22
C GLU A 43 10.98 14.56 -8.27
N LEU A 44 10.38 14.30 -7.11
CA LEU A 44 9.00 13.82 -7.01
C LEU A 44 8.00 14.83 -7.60
N SER A 45 8.22 16.12 -7.37
CA SER A 45 7.38 17.18 -7.93
C SER A 45 7.51 17.24 -9.45
N ALA A 46 8.73 17.07 -9.99
CA ALA A 46 8.95 17.00 -11.44
C ALA A 46 8.26 15.77 -12.07
N ASP A 47 8.19 14.66 -11.34
CA ASP A 47 7.47 13.44 -11.73
C ASP A 47 5.93 13.52 -11.49
N GLY A 48 5.41 14.68 -11.06
CA GLY A 48 3.98 14.92 -10.88
C GLY A 48 3.39 14.39 -9.58
N ALA A 49 4.17 14.30 -8.51
CA ALA A 49 3.66 13.95 -7.18
C ALA A 49 2.69 15.01 -6.65
N THR A 50 1.63 14.57 -5.97
CA THR A 50 0.74 15.48 -5.25
C THR A 50 1.35 15.89 -3.90
N PRO A 51 0.93 17.02 -3.31
CA PRO A 51 1.39 17.43 -1.98
C PRO A 51 1.19 16.36 -0.89
N GLU A 52 0.07 15.62 -0.94
CA GLU A 52 -0.22 14.56 0.03
C GLU A 52 0.71 13.35 -0.14
N GLN A 53 1.11 13.05 -1.37
CA GLN A 53 2.11 12.02 -1.64
C GLN A 53 3.47 12.46 -1.10
N ALA A 54 3.88 13.70 -1.38
CA ALA A 54 5.11 14.27 -0.84
C ALA A 54 5.14 14.19 0.70
N ASP A 55 4.08 14.63 1.37
CA ASP A 55 3.96 14.56 2.83
C ASP A 55 4.07 13.12 3.35
N SER A 56 3.36 12.17 2.74
CA SER A 56 3.43 10.76 3.12
C SER A 56 4.84 10.18 2.98
N TRP A 57 5.57 10.59 1.94
CA TRP A 57 6.95 10.17 1.75
C TRP A 57 7.88 10.79 2.80
N ILE A 58 7.72 12.08 3.11
CA ILE A 58 8.48 12.80 4.14
C ILE A 58 8.27 12.16 5.51
N GLU A 59 7.03 11.82 5.88
CA GLU A 59 6.73 11.16 7.16
C GLU A 59 7.53 9.86 7.31
N ARG A 60 7.58 9.04 6.24
CA ARG A 60 8.34 7.79 6.25
C ARG A 60 9.84 7.99 6.24
N TYR A 61 10.33 9.05 5.59
CA TYR A 61 11.74 9.43 5.65
C TYR A 61 12.12 9.81 7.08
N LEU A 62 11.33 10.67 7.75
CA LEU A 62 11.59 11.12 9.11
C LEU A 62 11.58 9.97 10.12
N ASP A 63 10.66 9.00 9.99
CA ASP A 63 10.65 7.78 10.82
C ASP A 63 11.97 7.00 10.71
N LYS A 64 12.46 6.80 9.48
CA LYS A 64 13.70 6.05 9.20
C LYS A 64 14.94 6.81 9.64
N TRP A 65 14.98 8.11 9.38
CA TRP A 65 16.06 8.99 9.80
C TRP A 65 16.16 9.05 11.33
N ALA A 66 15.03 9.20 12.03
CA ALA A 66 14.99 9.13 13.49
C ALA A 66 15.48 7.78 14.04
N ALA A 67 15.14 6.66 13.38
CA ALA A 67 15.63 5.34 13.76
C ALA A 67 17.14 5.17 13.52
N TYR A 68 17.68 5.76 12.45
CA TYR A 68 19.11 5.81 12.17
C TYR A 68 19.85 6.65 13.21
N GLU A 69 19.40 7.86 13.51
CA GLU A 69 19.99 8.73 14.52
C GLU A 69 19.95 8.12 15.92
N ALA A 70 18.83 7.50 16.31
CA ALA A 70 18.72 6.78 17.57
C ALA A 70 19.64 5.53 17.65
N ALA A 71 19.91 4.89 16.51
CA ALA A 71 20.89 3.80 16.46
C ALA A 71 22.31 4.34 16.60
N GLY A 72 22.63 5.40 15.86
CA GLY A 72 23.92 6.10 15.93
C GLY A 72 24.23 6.58 17.35
N ALA A 73 23.28 7.20 18.05
CA ALA A 73 23.44 7.72 19.42
C ALA A 73 23.94 6.68 20.44
N ARG A 74 23.74 5.39 20.19
CA ARG A 74 24.19 4.30 21.06
C ARG A 74 25.60 3.81 20.74
N THR A 75 26.13 4.17 19.57
CA THR A 75 27.49 3.80 19.15
C THR A 75 28.50 4.76 19.79
N ALA A 76 29.53 4.20 20.40
CA ALA A 76 30.60 4.96 21.02
C ALA A 76 31.84 4.96 20.13
N ASN A 77 32.54 6.09 20.11
CA ASN A 77 33.84 6.23 19.48
C ASN A 77 34.93 6.15 20.58
N PRO A 78 35.88 5.20 20.51
CA PRO A 78 36.93 5.05 21.52
C PRO A 78 37.86 6.27 21.62
N MET A 79 37.95 7.11 20.59
CA MET A 79 38.67 8.40 20.67
C MET A 79 37.94 9.44 21.53
N ILE A 80 36.63 9.29 21.71
CA ILE A 80 35.78 10.19 22.51
C ILE A 80 35.61 9.64 23.92
N THR A 81 35.28 8.35 24.05
CA THR A 81 34.99 7.70 25.33
C THR A 81 36.21 7.08 26.00
N GLY A 82 37.36 7.08 25.32
CA GLY A 82 38.60 6.45 25.77
C GLY A 82 38.73 4.97 25.35
N PRO A 83 39.97 4.48 25.13
CA PRO A 83 40.22 3.09 24.73
C PRO A 83 40.21 2.10 25.91
N ALA A 84 40.43 2.57 27.13
CA ALA A 84 40.53 1.72 28.31
C ALA A 84 39.20 1.00 28.57
N ASN A 85 39.24 -0.35 28.62
CA ASN A 85 38.06 -1.20 28.83
C ASN A 85 36.91 -0.99 27.81
N PHE A 86 37.23 -0.53 26.59
CA PHE A 86 36.21 -0.28 25.57
C PHE A 86 35.51 -1.59 25.13
N PRO A 87 34.16 -1.66 25.16
CA PRO A 87 33.43 -2.89 24.87
C PRO A 87 33.29 -3.14 23.36
N VAL A 88 34.39 -3.53 22.70
CA VAL A 88 34.52 -3.67 21.23
C VAL A 88 33.36 -4.48 20.61
N GLU A 89 33.12 -5.70 21.10
CA GLU A 89 32.09 -6.59 20.52
C GLU A 89 30.67 -6.05 20.67
N ARG A 90 30.38 -5.38 21.80
CA ARG A 90 29.09 -4.71 21.99
C ARG A 90 28.95 -3.55 21.01
N ASN A 91 29.98 -2.70 20.90
CA ASN A 91 29.95 -1.56 19.99
C ASN A 91 29.85 -1.99 18.52
N ARG A 92 30.52 -3.08 18.13
CA ARG A 92 30.42 -3.67 16.79
C ARG A 92 28.98 -4.08 16.43
N LYS A 93 28.24 -4.68 17.38
CA LYS A 93 26.82 -5.02 17.17
C LYS A 93 25.92 -3.78 17.06
N LEU A 94 26.24 -2.73 17.82
CA LEU A 94 25.53 -1.46 17.74
C LEU A 94 25.78 -0.77 16.40
N LEU A 95 27.04 -0.75 15.93
CA LEU A 95 27.41 -0.23 14.62
C LEU A 95 26.73 -1.00 13.49
N ALA A 96 26.68 -2.33 13.55
CA ALA A 96 25.94 -3.14 12.58
C ALA A 96 24.44 -2.78 12.54
N THR A 97 23.86 -2.44 13.70
CA THR A 97 22.48 -1.96 13.78
C THR A 97 22.33 -0.58 13.15
N GLU A 98 23.25 0.34 13.41
CA GLU A 98 23.29 1.66 12.77
C GLU A 98 23.36 1.54 11.25
N MET A 99 24.30 0.75 10.72
CA MET A 99 24.46 0.53 9.28
C MET A 99 23.18 -0.03 8.64
N ARG A 100 22.51 -0.99 9.29
CA ARG A 100 21.22 -1.50 8.80
C ARG A 100 20.16 -0.40 8.72
N ARG A 101 20.10 0.52 9.70
CA ARG A 101 19.16 1.65 9.66
C ARG A 101 19.51 2.65 8.58
N TYR A 102 20.80 2.90 8.37
CA TYR A 102 21.28 3.71 7.26
C TYR A 102 20.87 3.10 5.91
N ASP A 103 21.03 1.79 5.73
CA ASP A 103 20.62 1.08 4.51
C ASP A 103 19.11 1.19 4.27
N GLU A 104 18.29 1.03 5.31
CA GLU A 104 16.84 1.20 5.24
C GLU A 104 16.43 2.62 4.80
N LEU A 105 17.14 3.65 5.29
CA LEU A 105 16.95 5.05 4.89
C LEU A 105 17.40 5.27 3.44
N SER A 106 18.61 4.82 3.09
CA SER A 106 19.18 4.96 1.75
C SER A 106 18.31 4.29 0.68
N GLN A 107 17.76 3.11 0.98
CA GLN A 107 16.83 2.41 0.09
C GLN A 107 15.51 3.17 -0.08
N HIS A 108 15.01 3.83 0.98
CA HIS A 108 13.80 4.66 0.91
C HIS A 108 14.01 5.87 -0.01
N VAL A 109 15.17 6.53 0.09
CA VAL A 109 15.58 7.65 -0.77
C VAL A 109 15.71 7.20 -2.23
N LYS A 110 16.55 6.19 -2.50
CA LYS A 110 16.76 5.65 -3.85
C LYS A 110 15.49 5.09 -4.49
N GLY A 111 14.54 4.64 -3.67
CA GLY A 111 13.26 4.06 -4.09
C GLY A 111 12.15 5.06 -4.36
N ALA A 112 12.36 6.37 -4.18
CA ALA A 112 11.30 7.39 -4.21
C ALA A 112 10.49 7.39 -5.52
N GLY A 113 11.15 7.43 -6.69
CA GLY A 113 10.44 7.42 -7.98
C GLY A 113 9.67 6.11 -8.25
N ALA A 114 10.22 4.95 -7.84
CA ALA A 114 9.52 3.67 -7.97
C ALA A 114 8.29 3.59 -7.06
N TRP A 115 8.41 4.15 -5.85
CA TRP A 115 7.30 4.31 -4.91
C TRP A 115 6.20 5.20 -5.49
N LEU A 116 6.53 6.35 -6.10
CA LEU A 116 5.56 7.26 -6.69
C LEU A 116 4.77 6.59 -7.83
N ARG A 117 5.46 5.91 -8.76
CA ARG A 117 4.81 5.15 -9.84
C ARG A 117 3.83 4.11 -9.30
N ARG A 118 4.18 3.46 -8.17
CA ARG A 118 3.28 2.51 -7.51
C ARG A 118 2.05 3.20 -6.93
N GLN A 119 2.20 4.37 -6.30
CA GLN A 119 1.06 5.15 -5.78
C GLN A 119 0.11 5.56 -6.91
N ASN A 120 0.65 6.11 -7.99
CA ASN A 120 -0.14 6.55 -9.14
C ASN A 120 -0.90 5.39 -9.79
N ARG A 121 -0.26 4.22 -9.93
CA ARG A 121 -0.94 3.00 -10.41
C ARG A 121 -2.08 2.54 -9.50
N ILE A 122 -1.90 2.61 -8.17
CA ILE A 122 -2.96 2.26 -7.21
C ILE A 122 -4.11 3.27 -7.30
N ALA A 123 -3.80 4.56 -7.42
CA ALA A 123 -4.81 5.61 -7.58
C ALA A 123 -5.61 5.43 -8.88
N GLN A 124 -4.93 5.17 -10.00
CA GLN A 124 -5.55 4.89 -11.29
C GLN A 124 -6.40 3.61 -11.26
N ALA A 125 -5.93 2.54 -10.62
CA ALA A 125 -6.72 1.32 -10.45
C ALA A 125 -7.98 1.55 -9.60
N LYS A 126 -7.90 2.38 -8.56
CA LYS A 126 -9.06 2.77 -7.75
C LYS A 126 -10.06 3.60 -8.56
N LEU A 127 -9.58 4.56 -9.36
CA LEU A 127 -10.42 5.38 -10.23
C LEU A 127 -11.10 4.53 -11.33
N ALA A 128 -10.36 3.64 -11.98
CA ALA A 128 -10.93 2.71 -12.96
C ALA A 128 -11.97 1.75 -12.34
N ALA A 129 -11.77 1.35 -11.08
CA ALA A 129 -12.75 0.56 -10.35
C ALA A 129 -14.02 1.37 -9.99
N SER A 130 -13.89 2.68 -9.72
CA SER A 130 -15.05 3.56 -9.47
C SER A 130 -15.80 3.95 -10.74
N ASP A 131 -15.10 4.24 -11.84
CA ASP A 131 -15.70 4.63 -13.13
C ASP A 131 -16.39 3.44 -13.82
N GLY A 132 -15.99 2.23 -13.45
CA GLY A 132 -16.73 1.01 -13.78
C GLY A 132 -18.12 0.92 -13.14
N ASN A 133 -18.58 1.92 -12.37
CA ASN A 133 -19.83 1.87 -11.61
C ASN A 133 -20.71 3.12 -11.77
N SER A 134 -20.85 3.68 -12.98
CA SER A 134 -21.95 4.63 -13.29
C SER A 134 -23.29 3.97 -13.61
N GLY A 135 -23.47 2.70 -13.27
CA GLY A 135 -24.78 2.09 -13.17
C GLY A 135 -24.84 1.30 -11.88
N ALA A 136 -25.66 1.73 -10.92
CA ALA A 136 -25.99 0.97 -9.70
C ALA A 136 -26.39 -0.49 -10.00
N PHE A 137 -26.74 -0.76 -11.26
CA PHE A 137 -27.03 -2.07 -11.82
C PHE A 137 -26.39 -2.17 -13.20
N LYS A 138 -25.45 -3.10 -13.40
CA LYS A 138 -25.09 -3.55 -14.75
C LYS A 138 -25.98 -4.74 -15.08
N SER A 139 -26.92 -4.56 -16.01
CA SER A 139 -27.80 -5.63 -16.47
C SER A 139 -27.45 -6.09 -17.88
N VAL A 140 -27.40 -7.41 -18.09
CA VAL A 140 -27.27 -8.05 -19.40
C VAL A 140 -28.37 -9.08 -19.53
N GLU A 141 -29.02 -9.12 -20.69
CA GLU A 141 -30.07 -10.09 -21.01
C GLU A 141 -29.57 -11.04 -22.10
N VAL A 142 -29.67 -12.34 -21.86
CA VAL A 142 -29.25 -13.40 -22.78
C VAL A 142 -30.31 -14.49 -22.79
N ASP A 143 -30.90 -14.76 -23.95
CA ASP A 143 -31.93 -15.81 -24.15
C ASP A 143 -33.07 -15.76 -23.12
N GLY A 144 -33.52 -14.55 -22.75
CA GLY A 144 -34.57 -14.32 -21.76
C GLY A 144 -34.13 -14.42 -20.30
N VAL A 145 -32.85 -14.72 -20.03
CA VAL A 145 -32.25 -14.70 -18.69
C VAL A 145 -31.62 -13.34 -18.44
N ARG A 146 -32.11 -12.63 -17.41
CA ARG A 146 -31.59 -11.32 -17.01
C ARG A 146 -30.57 -11.48 -15.89
N VAL A 147 -29.34 -11.07 -16.15
CA VAL A 147 -28.27 -11.00 -15.14
C VAL A 147 -28.10 -9.56 -14.69
N VAL A 148 -28.09 -9.33 -13.39
CA VAL A 148 -27.85 -8.04 -12.76
C VAL A 148 -26.63 -8.15 -11.84
N GLU A 149 -25.61 -7.35 -12.10
CA GLU A 149 -24.56 -7.09 -11.11
C GLU A 149 -25.01 -5.94 -10.24
N ASN A 150 -25.38 -6.25 -9.00
CA ASN A 150 -25.81 -5.30 -8.00
C ASN A 150 -24.62 -4.97 -7.10
N THR A 151 -24.02 -3.81 -7.33
CA THR A 151 -22.86 -3.34 -6.56
C THR A 151 -23.25 -2.83 -5.17
N GLU A 152 -24.52 -2.45 -4.95
CA GLU A 152 -25.01 -2.04 -3.62
C GLU A 152 -25.13 -3.23 -2.66
N MET A 153 -25.62 -4.38 -3.15
CA MET A 153 -25.75 -5.61 -2.35
C MET A 153 -24.49 -6.48 -2.36
N ASP A 154 -23.47 -6.11 -3.14
CA ASP A 154 -22.30 -6.96 -3.43
C ASP A 154 -22.72 -8.36 -3.96
N ARG A 155 -23.68 -8.40 -4.90
CA ARG A 155 -24.25 -9.64 -5.46
C ARG A 155 -24.33 -9.63 -6.97
N ILE A 156 -24.08 -10.78 -7.59
CA ILE A 156 -24.58 -11.09 -8.93
C ILE A 156 -25.91 -11.81 -8.77
N GLN A 157 -26.94 -11.36 -9.49
CA GLN A 157 -28.31 -11.87 -9.46
C GLN A 157 -28.71 -12.33 -10.86
N ILE A 158 -29.25 -13.54 -10.97
CA ILE A 158 -29.72 -14.14 -12.23
C ILE A 158 -31.23 -14.37 -12.11
N PHE A 159 -31.98 -13.72 -12.98
CA PHE A 159 -33.44 -13.81 -13.07
C PHE A 159 -33.81 -14.64 -14.29
N PHE A 160 -34.67 -15.62 -14.06
CA PHE A 160 -35.25 -16.44 -15.13
C PHE A 160 -36.72 -16.05 -15.32
N PRO A 161 -37.26 -16.16 -16.55
CA PRO A 161 -38.64 -15.79 -16.85
C PRO A 161 -39.64 -16.77 -16.21
N GLY A 162 -39.19 -17.98 -15.89
CA GLY A 162 -39.94 -19.01 -15.18
C GLY A 162 -39.01 -19.93 -14.40
N LYS A 163 -39.52 -21.06 -13.93
CA LYS A 163 -38.72 -22.06 -13.22
C LYS A 163 -37.68 -22.66 -14.21
N PRO A 164 -36.37 -22.57 -13.92
CA PRO A 164 -35.34 -23.16 -14.77
C PRO A 164 -35.47 -24.68 -14.84
N ALA A 165 -34.97 -25.28 -15.92
CA ALA A 165 -34.95 -26.72 -16.09
C ALA A 165 -34.09 -27.40 -14.99
N PRO A 166 -34.34 -28.69 -14.65
CA PRO A 166 -33.59 -29.40 -13.62
C PRO A 166 -32.06 -29.35 -13.80
N ASP A 167 -31.60 -29.42 -15.05
CA ASP A 167 -30.17 -29.40 -15.40
C ASP A 167 -29.55 -28.01 -15.17
N GLU A 168 -30.30 -26.93 -15.46
CA GLU A 168 -29.87 -25.55 -15.22
C GLU A 168 -29.77 -25.27 -13.71
N ILE A 169 -30.71 -25.80 -12.92
CA ILE A 169 -30.68 -25.73 -11.46
C ILE A 169 -29.45 -26.45 -10.91
N ALA A 170 -29.13 -27.64 -11.44
CA ALA A 170 -27.94 -28.39 -11.05
C ALA A 170 -26.66 -27.60 -11.36
N LEU A 171 -26.59 -26.98 -12.54
CA LEU A 171 -25.48 -26.13 -12.96
C LEU A 171 -25.29 -24.91 -12.04
N LEU A 172 -26.38 -24.19 -11.73
CA LEU A 172 -26.36 -23.03 -10.83
C LEU A 172 -25.85 -23.41 -9.44
N LYS A 173 -26.34 -24.51 -8.88
CA LYS A 173 -25.88 -25.04 -7.59
C LYS A 173 -24.41 -25.45 -7.64
N GLY A 174 -23.99 -26.13 -8.71
CA GLY A 174 -22.58 -26.50 -8.93
C GLY A 174 -21.64 -25.31 -8.99
N ARG A 175 -22.13 -24.14 -9.41
CA ARG A 175 -21.40 -22.86 -9.41
C ARG A 175 -21.67 -21.97 -8.19
N ALA A 176 -22.24 -22.55 -7.13
CA ALA A 176 -22.51 -21.91 -5.85
C ALA A 176 -23.48 -20.71 -5.90
N PHE A 177 -24.37 -20.65 -6.90
CA PHE A 177 -25.51 -19.74 -6.85
C PHE A 177 -26.58 -20.29 -5.90
N LYS A 178 -27.13 -19.42 -5.05
CA LYS A 178 -28.19 -19.75 -4.09
C LYS A 178 -29.48 -19.05 -4.49
N TRP A 179 -30.60 -19.76 -4.43
CA TRP A 179 -31.92 -19.19 -4.62
C TRP A 179 -32.26 -18.22 -3.49
N ALA A 180 -32.67 -17.00 -3.83
CA ALA A 180 -33.12 -15.98 -2.90
C ALA A 180 -34.61 -15.67 -3.15
N PRO A 181 -35.54 -16.25 -2.38
CA PRO A 181 -36.97 -16.13 -2.64
C PRO A 181 -37.51 -14.70 -2.49
N SER A 182 -36.91 -13.88 -1.61
CA SER A 182 -37.28 -12.48 -1.42
C SER A 182 -37.00 -11.59 -2.62
N ILE A 183 -36.02 -11.98 -3.46
CA ILE A 183 -35.61 -11.27 -4.66
C ILE A 183 -36.13 -11.96 -5.93
N GLY A 184 -36.46 -13.25 -5.83
CA GLY A 184 -36.84 -14.07 -6.98
C GLY A 184 -35.66 -14.35 -7.93
N ALA A 185 -34.45 -14.44 -7.41
CA ALA A 185 -33.23 -14.61 -8.21
C ALA A 185 -32.28 -15.67 -7.65
N TRP A 186 -31.47 -16.24 -8.53
CA TRP A 186 -30.28 -16.99 -8.16
C TRP A 186 -29.12 -16.03 -7.95
N GLN A 187 -28.52 -16.02 -6.76
CA GLN A 187 -27.49 -15.03 -6.43
C GLN A 187 -26.26 -15.60 -5.73
N ARG A 188 -25.14 -14.89 -5.86
CA ARG A 188 -23.89 -15.10 -5.12
C ARG A 188 -23.12 -13.80 -4.95
N GLN A 189 -22.09 -13.78 -4.10
CA GLN A 189 -21.25 -12.60 -3.87
C GLN A 189 -20.54 -12.14 -5.15
N LEU A 190 -20.52 -10.82 -5.37
CA LEU A 190 -19.87 -10.19 -6.52
C LEU A 190 -18.34 -10.30 -6.40
N THR A 191 -17.79 -11.26 -7.13
CA THR A 191 -16.35 -11.55 -7.20
C THR A 191 -15.98 -11.86 -8.64
N ASP A 192 -14.70 -11.79 -9.00
CA ASP A 192 -14.25 -12.15 -10.36
C ASP A 192 -14.59 -13.61 -10.72
N ASN A 193 -14.52 -14.50 -9.74
CA ASN A 193 -14.97 -15.89 -9.90
C ASN A 193 -16.48 -15.97 -10.18
N ALA A 194 -17.29 -15.13 -9.54
CA ALA A 194 -18.73 -15.08 -9.82
C ALA A 194 -19.02 -14.62 -11.24
N ARG A 195 -18.31 -13.59 -11.74
CA ARG A 195 -18.45 -13.10 -13.13
C ARG A 195 -18.16 -14.21 -14.14
N ARG A 196 -17.06 -14.95 -13.97
CA ARG A 196 -16.71 -16.11 -14.82
C ARG A 196 -17.75 -17.22 -14.72
N ALA A 197 -18.20 -17.54 -13.51
CA ALA A 197 -19.23 -18.54 -13.29
C ALA A 197 -20.54 -18.20 -14.03
N THR A 198 -20.96 -16.94 -14.00
CA THR A 198 -22.13 -16.45 -14.73
C THR A 198 -21.98 -16.61 -16.23
N GLN A 199 -20.85 -16.19 -16.81
CA GLN A 199 -20.59 -16.34 -18.25
C GLN A 199 -20.71 -17.80 -18.69
N GLN A 200 -20.16 -18.72 -17.92
CA GLN A 200 -20.27 -20.13 -18.22
C GLN A 200 -21.71 -20.68 -18.03
N VAL A 201 -22.56 -20.06 -17.19
CA VAL A 201 -23.96 -20.48 -17.03
C VAL A 201 -24.72 -20.06 -18.27
N LEU A 202 -24.57 -18.81 -18.66
CA LEU A 202 -25.21 -18.26 -19.86
C LEU A 202 -24.77 -19.02 -21.13
N ALA A 203 -23.48 -19.32 -21.28
CA ALA A 203 -22.98 -20.09 -22.41
C ALA A 203 -23.57 -21.51 -22.47
N ALA A 204 -23.78 -22.16 -21.31
CA ALA A 204 -24.39 -23.48 -21.25
C ALA A 204 -25.88 -23.44 -21.59
N ILE A 205 -26.60 -22.42 -21.11
CA ILE A 205 -28.02 -22.20 -21.41
C ILE A 205 -28.21 -21.89 -22.90
N ALA A 206 -27.42 -20.96 -23.47
CA ALA A 206 -27.48 -20.62 -24.89
C ALA A 206 -27.25 -21.84 -25.78
N LYS A 207 -26.33 -22.75 -25.39
CA LYS A 207 -26.09 -24.01 -26.09
C LYS A 207 -27.28 -24.97 -26.01
N ALA A 208 -28.01 -24.99 -24.90
CA ALA A 208 -29.17 -25.85 -24.71
C ALA A 208 -30.41 -25.34 -25.47
N THR A 209 -30.54 -24.02 -25.64
CA THR A 209 -31.64 -23.37 -26.38
C THR A 209 -31.41 -23.39 -27.90
N GLY A 210 -30.15 -23.37 -28.35
CA GLY A 210 -29.76 -23.41 -29.77
C GLY A 210 -29.56 -24.81 -30.37
N ALA A 211 -29.88 -25.88 -29.63
CA ALA A 211 -29.82 -27.28 -30.06
C ALA A 211 -31.23 -27.86 -30.23
#